data_AF-G5HLG2-F1
#
_entry.id   AF-G5HLG2-F1
#
_cell.length_a   1.000
_cell.length_b   1.000
_cell.length_c   1.000
_cell.angle_alpha   90.00
_cell.angle_beta   90.00
_cell.angle_gamma   90.00
#
_symmetry.space_group_name_H-M   'P 1'
#
loop_
_entity.id
_entity.type
_entity.pdbx_description
1 polymer ?
#
loop_
_entity_poly.entity_id
_entity_poly.type
_entity_poly.pdbx_seq_one_letter_code
_entity_poly.pdbx_strand_id
1 'polypeptide(L)'
;MQQPITTMMIKILAYFLIPAYTILFTRGYNWFTTNFSVIGNLIDRKLAFFLWGVMVGVYYYMIYRAIRKQIRLKPLAARLLPAALLLLFCAVTTPYLPEQLPLKSFLHIIFAFVSTVLLLVFLALVSWSQYPSAPRAYRPFLLGLAVIVVVSAVLLAVAGIVSSALEIFLTVTTVILSSRLVDCLRKLGGPDANSTCIMK
;
A
#
# COMPACT_ATOMS: atom_id res chain seq x y z
N MET A 1 15.06 -22.82 0.99
CA MET A 1 13.70 -23.29 1.37
C MET A 1 12.74 -22.21 1.94
N GLN A 2 13.18 -20.97 2.26
CA GLN A 2 12.33 -19.89 2.86
C GLN A 2 11.38 -19.11 1.90
N GLN A 3 11.49 -19.31 0.58
CA GLN A 3 10.78 -18.55 -0.46
C GLN A 3 9.25 -18.82 -0.57
N PRO A 4 8.72 -20.05 -0.39
CA PRO A 4 7.30 -20.32 -0.63
C PRO A 4 6.39 -19.74 0.47
N ILE A 5 6.80 -19.83 1.74
CA ILE A 5 6.02 -19.35 2.89
C ILE A 5 5.80 -17.83 2.81
N THR A 6 6.86 -17.06 2.54
CA THR A 6 6.75 -15.60 2.42
C THR A 6 5.79 -15.20 1.29
N THR A 7 5.77 -15.97 0.20
CA THR A 7 4.89 -15.72 -0.95
C THR A 7 3.44 -16.01 -0.62
N MET A 8 3.15 -17.13 0.04
CA MET A 8 1.79 -17.44 0.50
C MET A 8 1.28 -16.40 1.49
N MET A 9 2.10 -15.99 2.47
CA MET A 9 1.72 -14.97 3.44
C MET A 9 1.36 -13.63 2.78
N ILE A 10 2.16 -13.15 1.81
CA ILE A 10 1.86 -11.93 1.05
C ILE A 10 0.49 -12.03 0.36
N LYS A 11 0.15 -13.19 -0.21
CA LYS A 11 -1.14 -13.40 -0.88
C LYS A 11 -2.30 -13.42 0.11
N ILE A 12 -2.17 -14.14 1.22
CA ILE A 12 -3.20 -14.17 2.26
C ILE A 12 -3.47 -12.76 2.79
N LEU A 13 -2.40 -12.00 3.05
CA LEU A 13 -2.52 -10.61 3.50
C LEU A 13 -3.19 -9.72 2.45
N ALA A 14 -2.74 -9.77 1.20
CA ALA A 14 -3.21 -8.88 0.14
C ALA A 14 -4.65 -9.16 -0.33
N TYR A 15 -5.05 -10.42 -0.41
CA TYR A 15 -6.33 -10.80 -1.01
C TYR A 15 -7.42 -11.10 0.02
N PHE A 16 -7.06 -11.43 1.27
CA PHE A 16 -8.03 -11.83 2.28
C PHE A 16 -7.94 -10.96 3.52
N LEU A 17 -6.82 -11.00 4.26
CA LEU A 17 -6.78 -10.44 5.61
C LEU A 17 -6.92 -8.91 5.61
N ILE A 18 -6.09 -8.19 4.84
CA ILE A 18 -6.14 -6.73 4.82
C ILE A 18 -7.48 -6.23 4.25
N PRO A 19 -7.97 -6.71 3.08
CA PRO A 19 -9.26 -6.27 2.57
C PRO A 19 -10.42 -6.57 3.52
N ALA A 20 -10.52 -7.79 4.04
CA ALA A 20 -11.62 -8.16 4.94
C ALA A 20 -11.59 -7.34 6.24
N TYR A 21 -10.42 -7.18 6.84
CA TYR A 21 -10.26 -6.36 8.05
C TYR A 21 -10.65 -4.90 7.79
N THR A 22 -10.17 -4.30 6.69
CA THR A 22 -10.39 -2.88 6.36
C THR A 22 -11.88 -2.61 6.11
N ILE A 23 -12.60 -3.53 5.46
CA ILE A 23 -14.05 -3.43 5.25
C ILE A 23 -14.83 -3.67 6.56
N LEU A 24 -14.48 -4.69 7.34
CA LEU A 24 -15.16 -4.98 8.61
C LEU A 24 -14.96 -3.86 9.63
N PHE A 25 -13.79 -3.21 9.63
CA PHE A 25 -13.47 -2.11 10.53
C PHE A 25 -14.40 -0.91 10.34
N THR A 26 -14.82 -0.65 9.10
CA THR A 26 -15.71 0.47 8.74
C THR A 26 -17.19 0.09 8.70
N ARG A 27 -17.54 -1.14 9.10
CA ARG A 27 -18.93 -1.63 9.12
C ARG A 27 -19.80 -0.76 10.03
N GLY A 28 -20.94 -0.31 9.51
CA GLY A 28 -21.90 0.53 10.22
C GLY A 28 -21.65 2.03 10.11
N TYR A 29 -20.63 2.47 9.36
CA TYR A 29 -20.34 3.88 9.08
C TYR A 29 -20.51 4.21 7.60
N ASN A 30 -20.84 5.47 7.28
CA ASN A 30 -20.95 5.92 5.90
C ASN A 30 -19.56 6.23 5.33
N TRP A 31 -19.12 5.40 4.38
CA TRP A 31 -17.74 5.44 3.88
C TRP A 31 -17.34 6.76 3.22
N PHE A 32 -18.28 7.51 2.66
CA PHE A 32 -18.00 8.77 1.96
C PHE A 32 -17.94 9.97 2.89
N THR A 33 -18.58 9.91 4.05
CA THR A 33 -18.68 11.04 4.98
C THR A 33 -17.85 10.86 6.25
N THR A 34 -17.44 9.63 6.57
CA THR A 34 -16.58 9.36 7.74
C THR A 34 -15.16 9.04 7.33
N ASN A 35 -14.18 9.66 7.98
CA ASN A 35 -12.76 9.31 7.83
C ASN A 35 -12.42 8.03 8.63
N PHE A 36 -11.56 7.16 8.10
CA PHE A 36 -11.25 5.87 8.70
C PHE A 36 -10.57 6.02 10.07
N SER A 37 -9.68 7.00 10.20
CA SER A 37 -8.97 7.31 11.45
C SER A 37 -9.87 7.95 12.51
N VAL A 38 -11.02 8.55 12.15
CA VAL A 38 -12.05 8.97 13.12
C VAL A 38 -12.66 7.74 13.79
N ILE A 39 -13.06 6.75 12.99
CA ILE A 39 -13.61 5.48 13.50
C ILE A 39 -12.57 4.81 14.40
N GLY A 40 -11.29 4.90 14.04
CA GLY A 40 -10.17 4.38 14.81
C GLY A 40 -9.84 5.10 16.10
N ASN A 41 -10.27 6.34 16.31
CA ASN A 41 -10.01 7.06 17.56
C ASN A 41 -11.15 7.00 18.58
N LEU A 42 -12.23 6.28 18.28
CA LEU A 42 -13.22 5.86 19.27
C LEU A 42 -12.56 4.96 20.32
N ILE A 43 -12.92 5.13 21.60
CA ILE A 43 -12.24 4.50 22.76
C ILE A 43 -12.06 2.98 22.55
N ASP A 44 -13.08 2.30 22.06
CA ASP A 44 -13.07 0.84 21.88
C ASP A 44 -12.37 0.37 20.59
N ARG A 45 -11.97 1.29 19.71
CA ARG A 45 -11.42 0.99 18.37
C ARG A 45 -9.98 1.43 18.15
N LYS A 46 -9.37 2.13 19.11
CA LYS A 46 -7.94 2.56 19.05
C LYS A 46 -6.99 1.40 18.84
N LEU A 47 -7.17 0.30 19.57
CA LEU A 47 -6.34 -0.89 19.41
C LEU A 47 -6.55 -1.52 18.02
N ALA A 48 -7.80 -1.59 17.54
CA ALA A 48 -8.11 -2.14 16.23
C ALA A 48 -7.47 -1.30 15.09
N PHE A 49 -7.52 0.04 15.20
CA PHE A 49 -6.85 0.93 14.25
C PHE A 49 -5.33 0.76 14.27
N PHE A 50 -4.74 0.64 15.47
CA PHE A 50 -3.32 0.37 15.62
C PHE A 50 -2.91 -0.97 14.99
N LEU A 51 -3.67 -2.04 15.26
CA LEU A 51 -3.45 -3.37 14.69
C LEU A 51 -3.57 -3.37 13.16
N TRP A 52 -4.53 -2.63 12.61
CA TRP A 52 -4.64 -2.42 11.17
C TRP A 52 -3.38 -1.76 10.60
N GLY A 53 -2.91 -0.68 11.23
CA GLY A 53 -1.68 0.01 10.82
C GLY A 53 -0.45 -0.88 10.85
N VAL A 54 -0.28 -1.67 11.93
CA VAL A 54 0.79 -2.66 12.05
C VAL A 54 0.69 -3.72 10.95
N MET A 55 -0.50 -4.26 10.69
CA MET A 55 -0.72 -5.27 9.65
C MET A 55 -0.35 -4.75 8.26
N VAL A 56 -0.81 -3.55 7.89
CA VAL A 56 -0.47 -2.90 6.62
C VAL A 56 1.02 -2.58 6.53
N GLY A 57 1.63 -2.10 7.62
CA GLY A 57 3.06 -1.81 7.69
C GLY A 57 3.93 -3.06 7.51
N VAL A 58 3.60 -4.15 8.21
CA VAL A 58 4.29 -5.45 8.08
C VAL A 58 4.17 -5.98 6.65
N TYR A 59 2.98 -5.89 6.06
CA TYR A 59 2.75 -6.29 4.67
C TYR A 59 3.70 -5.54 3.71
N TYR A 60 3.75 -4.22 3.80
CA TYR A 60 4.61 -3.42 2.91
C TYR A 60 6.10 -3.63 3.18
N TYR A 61 6.49 -3.90 4.42
CA TYR A 61 7.86 -4.32 4.73
C TYR A 61 8.22 -5.66 4.07
N MET A 62 7.29 -6.62 4.02
CA MET A 62 7.48 -7.88 3.29
C MET A 62 7.62 -7.65 1.78
N ILE A 63 6.78 -6.79 1.19
CA ILE A 63 6.88 -6.37 -0.21
C ILE A 63 8.25 -5.73 -0.49
N TYR A 64 8.68 -4.80 0.34
CA TYR A 64 9.98 -4.13 0.21
C TYR A 64 11.13 -5.13 0.14
N ARG A 65 11.16 -6.08 1.09
CA ARG A 65 12.16 -7.14 1.12
C ARG A 65 12.07 -8.06 -0.10
N ALA A 66 10.86 -8.39 -0.55
CA ALA A 66 10.68 -9.24 -1.72
C ALA A 66 11.21 -8.57 -2.99
N ILE A 67 10.94 -7.28 -3.19
CA ILE A 67 11.44 -6.49 -4.33
C ILE A 67 12.97 -6.40 -4.29
N ARG A 68 13.57 -6.06 -3.14
CA ARG A 68 15.03 -5.94 -3.00
C ARG A 68 15.80 -7.24 -3.27
N LYS A 69 15.14 -8.39 -3.16
CA LYS A 69 15.73 -9.69 -3.51
C LYS A 69 15.76 -9.95 -5.01
N GLN A 70 14.90 -9.28 -5.78
CA GLN A 70 14.77 -9.49 -7.23
C GLN A 70 15.52 -8.42 -8.03
N ILE A 71 15.54 -7.17 -7.55
CA ILE A 71 16.11 -6.05 -8.29
C ILE A 71 16.95 -5.14 -7.40
N ARG A 72 17.94 -4.49 -8.01
CA ARG A 72 18.72 -3.42 -7.37
C ARG A 72 17.97 -2.09 -7.49
N LEU A 73 17.50 -1.58 -6.36
CA LEU A 73 16.83 -0.28 -6.30
C LEU A 73 17.83 0.87 -6.39
N LYS A 74 17.45 1.95 -7.07
CA LYS A 74 18.17 3.23 -7.00
C LYS A 74 18.14 3.78 -5.56
N PRO A 75 19.16 4.52 -5.09
CA PRO A 75 19.24 4.99 -3.70
C PRO A 75 18.00 5.75 -3.21
N LEU A 76 17.44 6.64 -4.05
CA LEU A 76 16.24 7.38 -3.71
C LEU A 76 15.03 6.44 -3.52
N ALA A 77 14.78 5.56 -4.49
CA ALA A 77 13.68 4.58 -4.43
C ALA A 77 13.82 3.64 -3.22
N ALA A 78 15.05 3.26 -2.86
CA ALA A 78 15.31 2.41 -1.71
C ALA A 78 14.91 3.06 -0.37
N ARG A 79 14.89 4.39 -0.28
CA ARG A 79 14.52 5.15 0.94
C ARG A 79 13.03 5.46 1.04
N LEU A 80 12.30 5.48 -0.09
CA LEU A 80 10.88 5.86 -0.11
C LEU A 80 10.02 4.96 0.77
N LEU A 81 10.14 3.63 0.64
CA LEU A 81 9.27 2.72 1.38
C LEU A 81 9.56 2.70 2.90
N PRO A 82 10.84 2.70 3.36
CA PRO A 82 11.14 2.94 4.77
C PRO A 82 10.57 4.27 5.31
N ALA A 83 10.68 5.36 4.55
CA ALA A 83 10.11 6.64 4.94
C ALA A 83 8.57 6.60 5.00
N ALA A 84 7.92 5.95 4.03
CA ALA A 84 6.48 5.74 4.03
C ALA A 84 6.01 4.96 5.27
N LEU A 85 6.73 3.88 5.62
CA LEU A 85 6.42 3.06 6.80
C LEU A 85 6.61 3.84 8.11
N LEU A 86 7.66 4.66 8.20
CA LEU A 86 7.87 5.52 9.36
C LEU A 86 6.72 6.53 9.51
N LEU A 87 6.33 7.18 8.41
CA LEU A 87 5.20 8.12 8.42
C LEU A 87 3.88 7.42 8.73
N LEU A 88 3.66 6.20 8.26
CA LEU A 88 2.48 5.40 8.63
C LEU A 88 2.46 5.14 10.14
N PHE A 89 3.60 4.75 10.71
CA PHE A 89 3.73 4.55 12.15
C PHE A 89 3.43 5.84 12.93
N CYS A 90 3.99 6.98 12.51
CA CYS A 90 3.68 8.29 13.07
C CYS A 90 2.19 8.65 12.95
N ALA A 91 1.55 8.36 11.80
CA ALA A 91 0.13 8.60 11.62
C ALA A 91 -0.71 7.77 12.60
N VAL A 92 -0.50 6.46 12.65
CA VAL A 92 -1.32 5.54 13.46
C VAL A 92 -1.12 5.75 14.97
N THR A 93 0.04 6.26 15.39
CA THR A 93 0.33 6.61 16.80
C THR A 93 -0.12 8.03 17.19
N THR A 94 -0.34 8.91 16.20
CA THR A 94 -0.86 10.26 16.45
C THR A 94 -2.38 10.21 16.51
N PRO A 95 -3.02 10.61 17.63
CA PRO A 95 -4.47 10.58 17.75
C PRO A 95 -5.12 11.56 16.76
N TYR A 96 -6.11 11.09 16.02
CA TYR A 96 -6.94 11.86 15.10
C TYR A 96 -8.29 12.14 15.74
N LEU A 97 -8.42 13.32 16.34
CA LEU A 97 -9.61 13.78 17.05
C LEU A 97 -9.81 15.28 16.74
N PRO A 98 -10.31 15.61 15.52
CA PRO A 98 -10.26 16.98 15.00
C PRO A 98 -11.01 17.99 15.88
N GLU A 99 -12.09 17.55 16.52
CA GLU A 99 -12.92 18.37 17.43
C GLU A 99 -12.25 18.71 18.77
N GLN A 100 -11.30 17.89 19.24
CA GLN A 100 -10.66 18.08 20.54
C GLN A 100 -9.20 18.54 20.41
N LEU A 101 -8.50 18.08 19.38
CA LEU A 101 -7.06 18.26 19.17
C LEU A 101 -6.77 18.54 17.69
N PRO A 102 -7.08 19.77 17.19
CA PRO A 102 -7.01 20.08 15.76
C PRO A 102 -5.59 19.98 15.19
N LEU A 103 -4.56 20.38 15.94
CA LEU A 103 -3.17 20.33 15.49
C LEU A 103 -2.65 18.89 15.33
N LYS A 104 -2.96 18.00 16.28
CA LYS A 104 -2.56 16.58 16.18
C LYS A 104 -3.27 15.88 15.03
N SER A 105 -4.54 16.22 14.82
CA SER A 105 -5.35 15.69 13.73
C SER A 105 -4.82 16.14 12.36
N PHE A 106 -4.37 17.39 12.25
CA PHE A 106 -3.70 17.89 11.05
C PHE A 106 -2.39 17.15 10.76
N LEU A 107 -1.54 16.93 11.79
CA LEU A 107 -0.31 16.14 11.64
C LEU A 107 -0.58 14.71 11.19
N HIS A 108 -1.60 14.06 11.75
CA HIS A 108 -2.03 12.72 11.33
C HIS A 108 -2.38 12.70 9.84
N ILE A 109 -3.17 13.67 9.36
CA ILE A 109 -3.53 13.77 7.92
C ILE A 109 -2.27 13.90 7.07
N ILE A 110 -1.34 14.79 7.45
CA ILE A 110 -0.09 14.98 6.71
C ILE A 110 0.70 13.67 6.67
N PHE A 111 0.90 13.02 7.81
CA PHE A 111 1.67 11.78 7.87
C PHE A 111 1.03 10.65 7.05
N ALA A 112 -0.28 10.46 7.16
CA ALA A 112 -1.02 9.44 6.41
C ALA A 112 -0.99 9.71 4.90
N PHE A 113 -1.21 10.97 4.50
CA PHE A 113 -1.23 11.38 3.10
C PHE A 113 0.16 11.24 2.46
N VAL A 114 1.19 11.79 3.09
CA VAL A 114 2.57 11.72 2.59
C VAL A 114 3.06 10.26 2.57
N SER A 115 2.75 9.45 3.59
CA SER A 115 3.05 8.02 3.59
C SER A 115 2.48 7.33 2.34
N THR A 116 1.21 7.60 2.02
CA THR A 116 0.54 7.00 0.87
C THR A 116 1.14 7.47 -0.46
N VAL A 117 1.46 8.76 -0.58
CA VAL A 117 2.13 9.30 -1.78
C VAL A 117 3.50 8.64 -1.97
N LEU A 118 4.31 8.53 -0.93
CA LEU A 118 5.62 7.88 -1.00
C LEU A 118 5.51 6.40 -1.42
N LEU A 119 4.50 5.69 -0.92
CA LEU A 119 4.20 4.31 -1.34
C LEU A 119 3.85 4.23 -2.83
N LEU A 120 2.95 5.08 -3.32
CA LEU A 120 2.56 5.10 -4.73
C LEU A 120 3.74 5.45 -5.64
N VAL A 121 4.55 6.44 -5.26
CA VAL A 121 5.78 6.80 -5.98
C VAL A 121 6.78 5.64 -5.96
N PHE A 122 6.94 4.95 -4.83
CA PHE A 122 7.80 3.77 -4.75
C PHE A 122 7.36 2.68 -5.74
N LEU A 123 6.07 2.32 -5.75
CA LEU A 123 5.52 1.31 -6.66
C LEU A 123 5.65 1.73 -8.13
N ALA A 124 5.44 3.02 -8.43
CA ALA A 124 5.62 3.58 -9.76
C ALA A 124 7.08 3.50 -10.21
N LEU A 125 8.04 3.91 -9.36
CA LEU A 125 9.47 3.85 -9.67
C LEU A 125 9.95 2.42 -9.86
N VAL A 126 9.49 1.46 -9.05
CA VAL A 126 9.81 0.04 -9.25
C VAL A 126 9.29 -0.43 -10.60
N SER A 127 8.00 -0.20 -10.88
CA SER A 127 7.37 -0.63 -12.14
C SER A 127 8.02 0.02 -13.36
N TRP A 128 8.30 1.32 -13.29
CA TRP A 128 8.93 2.10 -14.35
C TRP A 128 10.37 1.66 -14.60
N SER A 129 11.13 1.35 -13.54
CA SER A 129 12.51 0.90 -13.68
C SER A 129 12.65 -0.41 -14.46
N GLN A 130 11.62 -1.26 -14.42
CA GLN A 130 11.60 -2.55 -15.09
C GLN A 130 10.88 -2.52 -16.44
N TYR A 131 10.17 -1.43 -16.73
CA TYR A 131 9.43 -1.26 -17.98
C TYR A 131 10.29 -1.43 -19.24
N PRO A 132 11.53 -0.89 -19.33
CA PRO A 132 12.37 -1.10 -20.51
C PRO A 132 12.71 -2.58 -20.77
N SER A 133 12.85 -3.39 -19.72
CA SER A 133 13.23 -4.80 -19.84
C SER A 133 12.08 -5.68 -20.31
N ALA A 134 10.84 -5.41 -19.87
CA ALA A 134 9.66 -6.17 -20.26
C ALA A 134 8.40 -5.30 -20.33
N PRO A 135 8.24 -4.47 -21.38
CA PRO A 135 7.16 -3.47 -21.45
C PRO A 135 5.76 -4.09 -21.31
N ARG A 136 5.51 -5.22 -21.96
CA ARG A 136 4.21 -5.92 -21.92
C ARG A 136 3.85 -6.40 -20.52
N ALA A 137 4.83 -6.80 -19.72
CA ALA A 137 4.61 -7.26 -18.36
C ALA A 137 4.39 -6.10 -17.37
N TYR A 138 5.11 -4.99 -17.56
CA TYR A 138 5.08 -3.86 -16.61
C TYR A 138 4.03 -2.77 -16.92
N ARG A 139 3.59 -2.64 -18.17
CA ARG A 139 2.51 -1.73 -18.58
C ARG A 139 1.23 -1.81 -17.71
N PRO A 140 0.67 -3.00 -17.39
CA PRO A 140 -0.54 -3.07 -16.56
C PRO A 140 -0.34 -2.53 -15.14
N PHE A 141 0.86 -2.59 -14.56
CA PHE A 141 1.13 -2.03 -13.23
C PHE A 141 1.17 -0.49 -13.27
N LEU A 142 1.79 0.10 -14.29
CA LEU A 142 1.80 1.55 -14.48
C LEU A 142 0.40 2.09 -14.75
N LEU A 143 -0.36 1.41 -15.61
CA LEU A 143 -1.76 1.77 -15.87
C LEU A 143 -2.61 1.61 -14.61
N GLY A 144 -2.43 0.51 -13.88
CA GLY A 144 -3.11 0.27 -12.60
C GLY A 144 -2.82 1.37 -11.58
N LEU A 145 -1.57 1.80 -11.44
CA LEU A 145 -1.19 2.92 -10.56
C LEU A 145 -1.82 4.23 -11.02
N ALA A 146 -1.84 4.52 -12.33
CA ALA A 146 -2.51 5.70 -12.85
C ALA A 146 -4.02 5.68 -12.55
N VAL A 147 -4.68 4.54 -12.73
CA VAL A 147 -6.09 4.35 -12.38
C VAL A 147 -6.32 4.54 -10.88
N ILE A 148 -5.47 3.97 -10.02
CA ILE A 148 -5.54 4.17 -8.57
C ILE A 148 -5.47 5.66 -8.23
N VAL A 149 -4.48 6.39 -8.77
CA VAL A 149 -4.33 7.83 -8.51
C VAL A 149 -5.55 8.62 -8.98
N VAL A 150 -6.05 8.35 -10.18
CA VAL A 150 -7.23 9.05 -10.75
C VAL A 150 -8.47 8.79 -9.92
N VAL A 151 -8.78 7.52 -9.62
CA VAL A 151 -9.95 7.17 -8.79
C VAL A 151 -9.82 7.73 -7.39
N SER A 152 -8.63 7.71 -6.79
CA SER A 152 -8.37 8.34 -5.49
C SER A 152 -8.60 9.84 -5.51
N ALA A 153 -8.17 10.55 -6.56
CA ALA A 153 -8.41 11.98 -6.72
C ALA A 153 -9.92 12.28 -6.87
N VAL A 154 -10.65 11.46 -7.63
CA VAL A 154 -12.11 11.58 -7.77
C VAL A 154 -12.82 11.34 -6.43
N LEU A 155 -12.46 10.27 -5.71
CA LEU A 155 -13.03 9.98 -4.38
C LEU A 155 -12.77 11.11 -3.38
N LEU A 156 -11.57 11.69 -3.41
CA LEU A 156 -11.20 12.85 -2.58
C LEU A 156 -12.03 14.08 -2.95
N ALA A 157 -12.18 14.36 -4.25
CA ALA A 157 -12.94 15.51 -4.74
C ALA A 157 -14.44 15.40 -4.43
N VAL A 158 -15.02 14.20 -4.56
CA VAL A 158 -16.44 13.94 -4.27
C VAL A 158 -16.72 14.01 -2.77
N ALA A 159 -15.84 13.48 -1.92
CA ALA A 159 -16.04 13.47 -0.48
C ALA A 159 -15.69 14.82 0.18
N GLY A 160 -14.78 15.61 -0.40
CA GLY A 160 -14.25 16.84 0.20
C GLY A 160 -13.32 16.62 1.40
N ILE A 161 -13.13 15.36 1.82
CA ILE A 161 -12.27 14.94 2.92
C ILE A 161 -11.55 13.64 2.56
N VAL A 162 -10.51 13.28 3.33
CA VAL A 162 -9.93 11.94 3.28
C VAL A 162 -10.96 10.96 3.88
N SER A 163 -11.80 10.37 3.03
CA SER A 163 -12.91 9.51 3.45
C SER A 163 -12.48 8.05 3.64
N SER A 164 -13.26 7.29 4.41
CA SER A 164 -13.02 5.84 4.57
C SER A 164 -13.08 5.12 3.22
N ALA A 165 -13.95 5.55 2.30
CA ALA A 165 -14.02 4.99 0.95
C ALA A 165 -12.68 5.12 0.21
N LEU A 166 -12.05 6.29 0.30
CA LEU A 166 -10.73 6.56 -0.27
C LEU A 166 -9.65 5.69 0.38
N GLU A 167 -9.64 5.59 1.71
CA GLU A 167 -8.64 4.81 2.46
C GLU A 167 -8.79 3.29 2.21
N ILE A 168 -10.02 2.77 2.16
CA ILE A 168 -10.32 1.38 1.78
C ILE A 168 -9.83 1.13 0.36
N PHE A 169 -10.21 1.98 -0.59
CA PHE A 169 -9.86 1.82 -2.00
C PHE A 169 -8.33 1.81 -2.20
N LEU A 170 -7.63 2.82 -1.64
CA LEU A 170 -6.18 2.90 -1.72
C LEU A 170 -5.52 1.68 -1.11
N THR A 171 -5.92 1.30 0.11
CA THR A 171 -5.33 0.16 0.81
C THR A 171 -5.51 -1.14 0.01
N VAL A 172 -6.74 -1.48 -0.37
CA VAL A 172 -7.06 -2.73 -1.07
C VAL A 172 -6.36 -2.82 -2.43
N THR A 173 -6.43 -1.75 -3.22
CA THR A 173 -5.83 -1.76 -4.57
C THR A 173 -4.31 -1.81 -4.53
N THR A 174 -3.67 -1.10 -3.61
CA THR A 174 -2.20 -1.07 -3.50
C THR A 174 -1.63 -2.38 -2.93
N VAL A 175 -2.32 -3.06 -2.00
CA VAL A 175 -1.88 -4.39 -1.54
C VAL A 175 -2.02 -5.42 -2.66
N ILE A 176 -3.12 -5.42 -3.42
CA ILE A 176 -3.27 -6.35 -4.55
C ILE A 176 -2.21 -6.07 -5.63
N LEU A 177 -2.04 -4.81 -6.02
CA LEU A 177 -1.09 -4.42 -7.06
C LEU A 177 0.35 -4.77 -6.69
N SER A 178 0.77 -4.47 -5.46
CA SER A 178 2.13 -4.78 -4.98
C SER A 178 2.40 -6.27 -4.88
N SER A 179 1.42 -7.07 -4.45
CA SER A 179 1.50 -8.54 -4.44
C SER A 179 1.73 -9.09 -5.85
N ARG A 180 0.93 -8.62 -6.83
CA ARG A 180 1.08 -9.01 -8.24
C ARG A 180 2.40 -8.54 -8.85
N LEU A 181 2.89 -7.37 -8.47
CA LEU A 181 4.16 -6.83 -8.94
C LEU A 181 5.32 -7.72 -8.49
N VAL A 182 5.33 -8.15 -7.21
CA VAL A 182 6.34 -9.07 -6.69
C VAL A 182 6.30 -10.42 -7.41
N ASP A 183 5.11 -10.97 -7.68
CA ASP A 183 4.98 -12.20 -8.45
C ASP A 183 5.51 -12.04 -9.89
N CYS A 184 5.26 -10.89 -10.53
CA CYS A 184 5.80 -10.58 -11.84
C CYS A 184 7.33 -10.50 -11.84
N LEU A 185 7.91 -9.79 -10.87
CA LEU A 185 9.36 -9.69 -10.68
C LEU A 185 10.00 -11.06 -10.52
N ARG A 186 9.41 -11.95 -9.71
CA ARG A 186 9.92 -13.31 -9.51
C ARG A 186 9.83 -14.17 -10.76
N LYS A 187 8.75 -14.06 -11.54
CA LYS A 187 8.60 -14.81 -12.80
C LYS A 187 9.64 -14.40 -13.83
N LEU A 188 9.97 -13.11 -13.89
CA LEU A 188 10.94 -12.57 -14.85
C LEU A 188 12.39 -12.64 -14.36
N GLY A 189 12.63 -12.72 -13.05
CA GLY A 189 13.97 -12.85 -12.45
C GLY A 189 14.34 -14.27 -11.99
N GLY A 190 13.43 -15.24 -12.10
CA GLY A 190 13.64 -16.63 -11.71
C GLY A 190 14.42 -17.44 -12.76
N PRO A 191 14.89 -18.66 -12.41
CA PRO A 191 15.69 -19.52 -13.29
C PRO A 191 15.01 -19.83 -14.65
N ASP A 192 13.67 -19.78 -14.71
CA ASP A 192 12.90 -20.03 -15.93
C ASP A 192 13.05 -18.93 -17.00
N ALA A 193 13.51 -17.72 -16.63
CA ALA A 193 13.80 -16.64 -17.58
C ALA A 193 14.99 -16.97 -18.50
N ASN A 194 15.89 -17.87 -18.06
CA ASN A 194 17.04 -18.29 -18.84
C ASN A 194 16.72 -19.47 -19.78
N SER A 195 15.65 -20.21 -19.54
CA SER A 195 15.25 -21.34 -20.38
C SER A 195 14.59 -20.92 -21.70
N THR A 196 13.99 -19.73 -21.75
CA THR A 196 13.39 -19.19 -23.00
C THR A 196 14.39 -18.46 -23.89
N CYS A 197 15.59 -18.15 -23.38
CA CYS A 197 16.66 -17.49 -24.14
C CYS A 197 17.62 -18.48 -24.84
N ILE A 198 17.52 -19.78 -24.53
CA ILE A 198 18.35 -20.84 -25.15
C ILE A 198 17.64 -21.54 -26.33
N MET A 199 16.39 -21.19 -26.63
CA MET A 199 15.66 -21.66 -27.84
C MET A 199 15.23 -20.51 -28.75
N LYS A 200 16.14 -19.58 -29.03
CA LYS A 200 16.04 -18.68 -30.19
C LYS A 200 17.36 -18.55 -30.90
#